data_AF-A0A7A9LE51-F1
#
_entry.id   AF-A0A7A9LE51-F1
#
_cell.length_a   1.000
_cell.length_b   1.000
_cell.length_c   1.000
_cell.angle_alpha   90.00
_cell.angle_beta   90.00
_cell.angle_gamma   90.00
#
_symmetry.space_group_name_H-M   'P 1'
#
loop_
_entity.id
_entity.type
_entity.pdbx_description
1 polymer ?
#
loop_
_entity_poly.entity_id
_entity_poly.type
_entity_poly.pdbx_seq_one_letter_code
_entity_poly.pdbx_strand_id
1 'polypeptide(L)' 'MTSKDFMEEKEVFELLGKKKTAVWRLRKEHGFPQPVLTYPTRYSRKAVSEWLERGGVNSHR' A
#
# COMPACT_ATOMS: atom_id res chain seq x y z
N MET A 1 -8.63 21.20 -4.82
CA MET A 1 -8.25 19.77 -4.87
C MET A 1 -7.31 19.50 -3.70
N THR A 2 -7.81 18.91 -2.61
CA THR A 2 -7.01 18.71 -1.38
C THR A 2 -6.16 17.46 -1.50
N SER A 3 -4.86 17.65 -1.68
CA SER A 3 -3.83 16.61 -1.76
C SER A 3 -3.71 15.86 -0.43
N LYS A 4 -4.45 14.76 -0.29
CA LYS A 4 -4.09 13.69 0.66
C LYS A 4 -3.17 12.72 -0.08
N ASP A 5 -1.94 13.17 -0.34
CA ASP A 5 -0.90 12.37 -1.00
C ASP A 5 -0.49 11.15 -0.17
N PHE A 6 -0.85 11.15 1.12
CA PHE A 6 -0.60 10.07 2.06
C PHE A 6 -1.90 9.41 2.51
N MET A 7 -1.85 8.09 2.66
CA MET A 7 -2.88 7.26 3.28
C MET A 7 -2.32 6.57 4.50
N GLU A 8 -3.14 6.41 5.54
CA GLU A 8 -2.75 5.68 6.74
C GLU A 8 -2.74 4.17 6.50
N GLU A 9 -2.04 3.44 7.36
CA GLU A 9 -2.00 1.99 7.34
C GLU A 9 -3.41 1.36 7.37
N LYS A 10 -4.36 1.95 8.11
CA LYS A 10 -5.76 1.49 8.12
C LYS A 10 -6.45 1.68 6.76
N GLU A 11 -6.27 2.83 6.12
CA GLU A 11 -6.84 3.10 4.80
C GLU A 11 -6.30 2.12 3.74
N VAL A 12 -5.01 1.76 3.82
CA VAL A 12 -4.42 0.74 2.93
C VAL A 12 -5.10 -0.61 3.12
N PHE A 13 -5.40 -0.98 4.38
CA PHE A 13 -6.06 -2.26 4.69
C PHE A 13 -7.48 -2.31 4.15
N GLU A 14 -8.22 -1.21 4.31
CA GLU A 14 -9.57 -1.08 3.77
C GLU A 14 -9.56 -1.07 2.25
N LEU A 15 -8.64 -0.32 1.62
CA LEU A 15 -8.48 -0.26 0.16
C LEU A 15 -8.20 -1.63 -0.45
N LEU A 16 -7.31 -2.40 0.19
CA LEU A 16 -6.95 -3.74 -0.28
C LEU A 16 -7.97 -4.81 0.16
N GLY A 17 -8.90 -4.49 1.07
CA GLY A 17 -9.75 -5.47 1.74
C GLY A 17 -8.96 -6.55 2.50
N LYS A 18 -7.75 -6.22 2.96
CA LYS A 18 -6.78 -7.18 3.52
C LYS A 18 -6.35 -6.80 4.93
N LYS A 19 -6.15 -7.82 5.77
CA LYS A 19 -5.63 -7.63 7.14
C LYS A 19 -4.15 -7.21 7.12
N LYS A 20 -3.68 -6.60 8.22
CA LYS A 20 -2.29 -6.17 8.43
C LYS A 20 -1.25 -7.24 8.06
N THR A 21 -1.50 -8.48 8.47
CA THR A 21 -0.61 -9.62 8.18
C THR A 21 -0.47 -9.90 6.69
N ALA A 22 -1.51 -9.69 5.90
CA ALA A 22 -1.47 -9.83 4.46
C ALA A 22 -0.67 -8.69 3.81
N VAL A 23 -0.82 -7.45 4.25
CA VAL A 23 0.02 -6.33 3.76
C VAL A 23 1.50 -6.54 4.10
N TRP A 24 1.79 -7.14 5.25
CA TRP A 24 3.17 -7.54 5.59
C TRP A 24 3.72 -8.56 4.58
N ARG A 25 2.93 -9.58 4.19
CA ARG A 25 3.31 -10.52 3.12
C ARG A 25 3.49 -9.83 1.78
N LEU A 26 2.60 -8.92 1.40
CA LEU A 26 2.71 -8.15 0.16
C LEU A 26 4.01 -7.34 0.09
N ARG A 27 4.47 -6.78 1.21
CA ARG A 27 5.77 -6.09 1.28
C ARG A 27 6.96 -7.01 1.09
N LYS A 28 6.89 -8.24 1.61
CA LYS A 28 7.99 -9.21 1.58
C LYS A 28 8.05 -9.99 0.26
N GLU A 29 6.89 -10.33 -0.31
CA GLU A 29 6.77 -11.28 -1.42
C GLU A 29 6.35 -10.61 -2.74
N HIS A 30 5.60 -9.50 -2.70
CA HIS A 30 5.01 -8.87 -3.90
C HIS A 30 5.49 -7.43 -4.14
N GLY A 31 6.57 -6.99 -3.48
CA GLY A 31 7.17 -5.67 -3.68
C GLY A 31 6.24 -4.50 -3.32
N PHE A 32 5.31 -4.69 -2.38
CA PHE A 32 4.38 -3.64 -1.98
C PHE A 32 5.11 -2.39 -1.46
N PRO A 33 4.61 -1.17 -1.72
CA PRO A 33 5.27 0.07 -1.34
C PRO A 33 5.65 0.12 0.14
N GLN A 34 6.86 0.59 0.39
CA GLN A 34 7.32 0.91 1.74
C GLN A 34 6.61 2.16 2.25
N PRO A 35 6.42 2.28 3.58
CA PRO A 35 5.78 3.45 4.13
C PRO A 35 6.75 4.64 4.04
N VAL A 36 6.23 5.81 3.76
CA VAL A 36 7.01 7.06 3.72
C VAL A 36 7.36 7.53 5.13
N LEU A 37 6.48 7.26 6.11
CA LEU A 37 6.68 7.57 7.51
C LEU A 37 6.43 6.32 8.35
N THR A 38 7.24 6.12 9.38
CA THR A 38 7.17 4.95 10.28
C THR A 38 6.33 5.20 11.53
N TYR A 39 6.13 6.46 11.94
CA TYR A 39 5.25 6.81 13.06
C TYR A 39 4.60 8.20 12.89
N PRO A 40 3.27 8.29 12.69
CA PRO A 40 2.35 7.20 12.35
C PRO A 40 2.68 6.61 10.96
N THR A 41 2.46 5.30 10.78
CA THR A 41 2.72 4.64 9.49
C THR A 41 1.89 5.27 8.38
N ARG A 42 2.54 5.89 7.39
CA ARG A 42 1.88 6.48 6.22
C ARG A 42 2.46 5.97 4.93
N TYR A 43 1.59 5.71 3.96
CA TYR A 43 1.94 5.28 2.63
C TYR A 43 1.60 6.38 1.63
N SER A 44 2.39 6.50 0.56
CA SER A 44 2.00 7.37 -0.54
C SER A 44 0.81 6.74 -1.28
N ARG A 45 -0.30 7.47 -1.36
CA ARG A 45 -1.50 7.06 -2.11
C ARG A 45 -1.15 6.78 -3.56
N LYS A 46 -0.28 7.62 -4.14
CA LYS A 46 0.22 7.45 -5.50
C LYS A 46 0.97 6.13 -5.65
N ALA A 47 1.92 5.83 -4.77
CA ALA A 47 2.70 4.60 -4.86
C ALA A 47 1.84 3.33 -4.71
N VAL A 48 0.84 3.35 -3.82
CA VAL A 48 -0.10 2.23 -3.66
C VAL A 48 -0.99 2.07 -4.90
N SER A 49 -1.46 3.18 -5.47
CA SER A 49 -2.28 3.17 -6.70
C SER A 49 -1.47 2.66 -7.90
N GLU A 50 -0.26 3.18 -8.10
CA GLU A 50 0.64 2.73 -9.17
C GLU A 50 1.01 1.25 -9.02
N TRP A 51 1.20 0.76 -7.78
CA TRP A 51 1.44 -0.66 -7.54
C TRP A 51 0.24 -1.51 -7.94
N LEU A 52 -0.99 -1.07 -7.62
CA LEU A 52 -2.22 -1.75 -8.06
C LEU A 52 -2.38 -1.73 -9.58
N GLU A 53 -2.12 -0.59 -10.23
CA GLU A 53 -2.17 -0.45 -11.69
C GLU A 53 -1.14 -1.31 -12.41
N ARG A 54 0.05 -1.49 -11.83
CA ARG A 54 1.11 -2.39 -12.33
C ARG A 54 0.80 -3.88 -12.14
N GLY A 55 -0.39 -4.24 -11.65
CA GLY A 55 -0.84 -5.62 -11.44
C GLY A 55 -0.78 -6.07 -9.98
N GLY A 56 -0.28 -5.24 -9.07
CA GLY A 56 -0.28 -5.47 -7.62
C GLY A 56 0.25 -6.86 -7.23
N VAL A 57 -0.64 -7.67 -6.65
CA VAL A 57 -0.33 -9.06 -6.23
C VAL A 57 0.01 -9.95 -7.42
N ASN A 58 -0.60 -9.69 -8.58
CA ASN A 58 -0.45 -10.47 -9.82
C ASN A 58 0.68 -9.98 -10.72
N SER A 59 1.51 -9.02 -10.29
CA SER A 59 2.65 -8.51 -11.06
C SER A 59 3.71 -9.58 -11.43
N HIS A 60 3.62 -10.78 -10.84
CA HIS A 60 4.50 -11.92 -11.08
C HIS A 60 3.91 -13.00 -12.03
N ARG A 61 2.79 -12.73 -12.70
CA ARG A 61 2.15 -13.69 -13.61
C ARG A 61 2.36 -13.34 -15.07
#